data_AF-A0A6A4PUP1-F1
#
_entry.id   AF-A0A6A4PUP1-F1
#
_cell.length_a   1.000
_cell.length_b   1.000
_cell.length_c   1.000
_cell.angle_alpha   90.00
_cell.angle_beta   90.00
_cell.angle_gamma   90.00
#
_symmetry.space_group_name_H-M   'P 1'
#
loop_
_entity.id
_entity.type
_entity.pdbx_description
1 polymer ?
#
loop_
_entity_poly.entity_id
_entity_poly.type
_entity_poly.pdbx_seq_one_letter_code
_entity_poly.pdbx_strand_id
1 'polypeptide(L)'
;MALKVVQVSDIHSLSLHSTRFSNGVELKVPKFVVIGHRGHGMNALQSIDRRMRAIKENSIMSFNAAANFPIDFIEFDVQGVVFEKRITELCLSEFIAYGPQRVGGKDGKVLVRKTKDGKIVQWEVEQDDPLCTLEEAFLNVEPSLGFNIELKFDDHNVYDQDHLAHVLKAILKVKF
;
A
#
# COMPACT_ATOMS: atom_id res chain seq x y z
N MET A 1 -25.71 0.28 4.21
CA MET A 1 -24.57 -0.58 4.56
C MET A 1 -24.07 -0.16 5.93
N ALA A 2 -23.92 -1.10 6.86
CA ALA A 2 -23.29 -0.83 8.15
C ALA A 2 -21.80 -1.18 8.01
N LEU A 3 -20.92 -0.19 8.10
CA LEU A 3 -19.49 -0.42 8.27
C LEU A 3 -19.30 -1.10 9.63
N LYS A 4 -18.91 -2.37 9.62
CA LYS A 4 -18.57 -3.09 10.85
C LYS A 4 -17.12 -2.79 11.17
N VAL A 5 -16.90 -1.85 12.10
CA VAL A 5 -15.58 -1.60 12.67
C VAL A 5 -15.24 -2.78 13.57
N VAL A 6 -14.16 -3.50 13.27
CA VAL A 6 -13.62 -4.56 14.13
C VAL A 6 -12.34 -4.01 14.75
N GLN A 7 -12.29 -3.88 16.08
CA GLN A 7 -11.05 -3.50 16.73
C GLN A 7 -10.09 -4.69 16.66
N VAL A 8 -8.82 -4.46 16.32
CA VAL A 8 -7.82 -5.54 16.22
C VAL A 8 -7.69 -6.33 17.53
N SER A 9 -7.93 -5.68 18.68
CA SER A 9 -7.98 -6.31 20.01
C SER A 9 -9.08 -7.35 20.17
N ASP A 10 -10.15 -7.26 19.37
CA ASP A 10 -11.32 -8.14 19.48
C ASP A 10 -11.10 -9.45 18.70
N ILE A 11 -10.00 -9.55 17.96
CA ILE A 11 -9.63 -10.74 17.21
C ILE A 11 -8.81 -11.66 18.12
N HIS A 12 -9.49 -12.51 18.89
CA HIS A 12 -8.86 -13.40 19.89
C HIS A 12 -7.74 -14.30 19.33
N SER A 13 -7.80 -14.65 18.05
CA SER A 13 -6.76 -15.46 17.39
C SER A 13 -5.51 -14.64 17.05
N LEU A 14 -5.60 -13.31 17.01
CA LEU A 14 -4.48 -12.37 17.11
C LEU A 14 -4.11 -12.20 18.58
N SER A 15 -3.61 -13.28 19.19
CA SER A 15 -2.71 -13.16 20.34
C SER A 15 -1.43 -12.49 19.86
N LEU A 16 -1.53 -11.19 19.56
CA LEU A 16 -0.41 -10.30 19.59
C LEU A 16 0.06 -10.39 21.03
N HIS A 17 1.07 -11.22 21.28
CA HIS A 17 2.00 -10.87 22.34
C HIS A 17 2.41 -9.47 21.96
N SER A 18 1.83 -8.49 22.66
CA SER A 18 2.43 -7.18 22.75
C SER A 18 3.82 -7.50 23.26
N THR A 19 4.77 -7.69 22.34
CA THR A 19 6.11 -7.19 22.54
C THR A 19 5.86 -5.71 22.74
N ARG A 20 5.53 -5.39 24.00
CA ARG A 20 5.75 -4.09 24.59
C ARG A 20 7.01 -3.61 23.93
N PHE A 21 6.90 -2.47 23.24
CA PHE A 21 8.03 -1.68 22.82
C PHE A 21 9.15 -1.92 23.83
N SER A 22 10.17 -2.66 23.43
CA SER A 22 11.30 -2.95 24.30
C SER A 22 11.91 -1.59 24.56
N ASN A 23 11.63 -1.06 25.75
CA ASN A 23 11.79 0.33 26.19
C ASN A 23 10.62 1.24 25.79
N GLY A 24 9.50 1.19 26.53
CA GLY A 24 8.75 2.34 27.07
C GLY A 24 8.63 3.67 26.31
N VAL A 25 8.78 3.73 24.99
CA VAL A 25 8.50 4.93 24.21
C VAL A 25 6.99 5.03 24.10
N GLU A 26 6.39 5.83 24.97
CA GLU A 26 5.04 6.32 24.78
C GLU A 26 5.04 7.07 23.45
N LEU A 27 4.41 6.49 22.43
CA LEU A 27 4.11 7.18 21.17
C LEU A 27 3.18 8.34 21.53
N LYS A 28 3.75 9.50 21.83
CA LYS A 28 3.03 10.77 21.85
C LYS A 28 2.62 11.07 20.42
N VAL A 29 1.54 10.44 19.99
CA VAL A 29 0.91 10.76 18.72
C VAL A 29 0.50 12.23 18.82
N PRO A 30 1.06 13.13 17.99
CA PRO A 30 0.69 14.53 18.02
C PRO A 30 -0.82 14.67 17.80
N LYS A 31 -1.43 15.74 18.35
CA LYS A 31 -2.88 16.01 18.21
C LYS A 31 -3.34 16.11 16.75
N PHE A 32 -2.39 16.26 15.83
CA PHE A 32 -2.58 16.34 14.39
C PHE A 32 -1.50 15.51 13.71
N VAL A 33 -1.90 14.62 12.81
CA VAL A 33 -1.02 13.73 12.05
C VAL A 33 -1.25 14.01 10.58
N VAL A 34 -0.17 14.14 9.81
CA VAL A 34 -0.22 14.33 8.36
C VAL A 34 0.21 13.04 7.66
N ILE A 35 -0.60 12.59 6.70
CA ILE A 35 -0.39 11.34 5.99
C ILE A 35 -0.26 11.61 4.48
N GLY A 36 0.84 11.17 3.88
CA GLY A 36 1.02 11.15 2.43
C GLY A 36 0.16 10.05 1.80
N HIS A 37 -0.94 10.42 1.16
CA HIS A 37 -1.87 9.48 0.51
C HIS A 37 -1.17 8.74 -0.63
N ARG A 38 -0.98 7.43 -0.47
CA ARG A 38 -0.20 6.55 -1.36
C ARG A 38 1.22 7.03 -1.65
N GLY A 39 1.85 7.72 -0.68
CA GLY A 39 3.10 8.43 -0.87
C GLY A 39 2.87 9.85 -1.40
N HIS A 40 3.33 10.12 -2.63
CA HIS A 40 3.29 11.45 -3.24
C HIS A 40 1.93 11.81 -3.90
N GLY A 41 0.84 11.32 -3.32
CA GLY A 41 -0.53 11.63 -3.76
C GLY A 41 -1.07 10.70 -4.85
N MET A 42 -2.40 10.71 -4.97
CA MET A 42 -3.09 9.91 -5.99
C MET A 42 -2.81 10.45 -7.41
N ASN A 43 -2.45 9.54 -8.31
CA ASN A 43 -2.31 9.82 -9.72
C ASN A 43 -3.67 10.07 -10.39
N ALA A 44 -3.73 11.08 -11.24
CA ALA A 44 -4.85 11.35 -12.13
C ALA A 44 -4.37 11.35 -13.59
N LEU A 45 -4.46 10.18 -14.24
CA LEU A 45 -3.83 9.90 -15.55
C LEU A 45 -4.30 10.79 -16.70
N GLN A 46 -5.49 11.35 -16.60
CA GLN A 46 -6.05 12.28 -17.59
C GLN A 46 -5.91 13.75 -17.17
N SER A 47 -5.26 14.03 -16.03
CA SER A 47 -5.03 15.39 -15.59
C SER A 47 -4.05 16.12 -16.50
N ILE A 48 -4.36 17.38 -16.81
CA ILE A 48 -3.42 18.30 -17.47
C ILE A 48 -2.27 18.71 -16.54
N ASP A 49 -2.49 18.62 -15.23
CA ASP A 49 -1.48 18.91 -14.23
C ASP A 49 -0.48 17.76 -14.14
N ARG A 50 0.73 18.00 -14.65
CA ARG A 50 1.81 17.01 -14.67
C ARG A 50 2.18 16.49 -13.28
N ARG A 51 1.97 17.29 -12.23
CA ARG A 51 2.23 16.87 -10.83
C ARG A 51 1.40 15.64 -10.46
N MET A 52 0.21 15.48 -11.04
CA MET A 52 -0.68 14.33 -10.81
C MET A 52 -0.26 13.06 -11.57
N ARG A 53 0.84 13.10 -12.33
CA ARG A 53 1.40 11.97 -13.07
C ARG A 53 2.92 11.92 -12.97
N ALA A 54 3.52 12.67 -12.05
CA ALA A 54 4.97 12.82 -11.95
C ALA A 54 5.65 11.55 -11.42
N ILE A 55 5.09 10.96 -10.37
CA ILE A 55 5.61 9.75 -9.71
C ILE A 55 4.45 8.77 -9.54
N LYS A 56 4.68 7.50 -9.80
CA LYS A 56 3.69 6.45 -9.54
C LYS A 56 3.22 6.48 -8.09
N GLU A 57 1.92 6.40 -7.83
CA GLU A 57 1.42 6.25 -6.45
C GLU A 57 1.70 4.82 -5.93
N ASN A 58 1.75 4.64 -4.61
CA ASN A 58 1.87 3.33 -3.96
C ASN A 58 3.17 2.58 -4.30
N SER A 59 4.27 3.33 -4.32
CA SER A 59 5.58 2.85 -4.72
C SER A 59 6.69 3.42 -3.83
N ILE A 60 7.85 2.74 -3.76
CA ILE A 60 8.95 3.15 -2.88
C ILE A 60 9.43 4.55 -3.24
N MET A 61 9.55 4.84 -4.54
CA MET A 61 9.91 6.17 -5.02
C MET A 61 8.92 7.24 -4.53
N SER A 62 7.62 6.93 -4.57
CA SER A 62 6.56 7.84 -4.12
C SER A 62 6.58 8.08 -2.61
N PHE A 63 6.81 7.02 -1.83
CA PHE A 63 6.93 7.09 -0.38
C PHE A 63 8.13 7.96 0.03
N ASN A 64 9.29 7.75 -0.60
CA ASN A 64 10.50 8.53 -0.31
C ASN A 64 10.41 9.97 -0.82
N ALA A 65 9.73 10.21 -1.94
CA ALA A 65 9.45 11.57 -2.39
C ALA A 65 8.59 12.34 -1.37
N ALA A 66 7.64 11.66 -0.74
CA ALA A 66 6.78 12.24 0.30
C ALA A 66 7.54 12.60 1.59
N ALA A 67 8.66 11.91 1.90
CA ALA A 67 9.52 12.22 3.04
C ALA A 67 10.15 13.62 3.00
N ASN A 68 10.18 14.27 1.83
CA ASN A 68 10.67 15.65 1.69
C ASN A 68 9.69 16.71 2.22
N PHE A 69 8.50 16.30 2.66
CA PHE A 69 7.46 17.16 3.22
C PHE A 69 7.31 16.89 4.73
N PRO A 70 6.75 17.84 5.49
CA PRO A 70 6.49 17.64 6.93
C PRO A 70 5.27 16.72 7.12
N ILE A 71 5.44 15.43 6.81
CA ILE A 71 4.46 14.37 6.99
C ILE A 71 4.97 13.34 7.98
N ASP A 72 4.05 12.73 8.72
CA ASP A 72 4.37 11.77 9.78
C ASP A 72 4.28 10.32 9.28
N PHE A 73 3.34 10.05 8.36
CA PHE A 73 3.10 8.71 7.80
C PHE A 73 2.90 8.77 6.29
N ILE A 74 3.07 7.65 5.62
CA ILE A 74 2.51 7.40 4.29
C ILE A 74 1.39 6.37 4.38
N GLU A 75 0.40 6.48 3.51
CA GLU A 75 -0.59 5.43 3.31
C GLU A 75 -0.07 4.43 2.27
N PHE A 76 -0.16 3.14 2.58
CA PHE A 76 0.20 2.04 1.69
C PHE A 76 -1.01 1.12 1.50
N ASP A 77 -1.56 1.14 0.27
CA ASP A 77 -2.49 0.15 -0.23
C ASP A 77 -1.74 -1.17 -0.53
N VAL A 78 -1.62 -2.04 0.47
CA VAL A 78 -0.95 -3.35 0.33
C VAL A 78 -1.82 -4.37 -0.41
N GLN A 79 -3.11 -4.08 -0.54
CA GLN A 79 -4.09 -4.85 -1.30
C GLN A 79 -4.77 -3.92 -2.31
N GLY A 80 -4.90 -4.38 -3.55
CA GLY A 80 -5.43 -3.57 -4.64
C GLY A 80 -5.74 -4.40 -5.86
N VAL A 81 -5.90 -3.73 -7.00
CA VAL A 81 -6.17 -4.35 -8.29
C VAL A 81 -5.02 -4.04 -9.24
N VAL A 82 -4.45 -5.09 -9.82
CA VAL A 82 -3.44 -5.02 -10.88
C VAL A 82 -4.02 -5.71 -12.10
N PHE A 83 -4.24 -4.96 -13.18
CA PHE A 83 -4.79 -5.49 -14.43
C PHE A 83 -6.12 -6.23 -14.22
N GLU A 84 -7.10 -5.55 -13.62
CA GLU A 84 -8.45 -6.09 -13.30
C GLU A 84 -8.49 -7.30 -12.36
N LYS A 85 -7.34 -7.85 -11.97
CA LYS A 85 -7.21 -8.92 -10.98
C LYS A 85 -6.88 -8.33 -9.62
N ARG A 86 -7.45 -8.91 -8.56
CA ARG A 86 -7.02 -8.53 -7.20
C ARG A 86 -5.59 -9.02 -6.99
N ILE A 87 -4.77 -8.26 -6.27
CA ILE A 87 -3.42 -8.70 -5.90
C ILE A 87 -3.46 -10.06 -5.18
N THR A 88 -4.50 -10.31 -4.40
CA THR A 88 -4.73 -11.59 -3.69
C THR A 88 -4.99 -12.79 -4.62
N GLU A 89 -5.23 -12.55 -5.90
CA GLU A 89 -5.44 -13.59 -6.94
C GLU A 89 -4.17 -13.84 -7.77
N LEU A 90 -3.08 -13.13 -7.50
CA LEU A 90 -1.81 -13.25 -8.21
C LEU A 90 -0.80 -13.98 -7.34
N CYS A 91 0.01 -14.85 -7.95
CA CYS A 91 1.25 -15.27 -7.29
C CYS A 91 2.30 -14.15 -7.34
N LEU A 92 3.32 -14.23 -6.48
CA LEU A 92 4.36 -13.20 -6.40
C LEU A 92 5.05 -12.96 -7.75
N SER A 93 5.34 -14.01 -8.52
CA SER A 93 5.97 -13.89 -9.84
C SER A 93 5.07 -13.21 -10.87
N GLU A 94 3.75 -13.41 -10.80
CA GLU A 94 2.80 -12.69 -11.64
C GLU A 94 2.71 -11.22 -11.25
N PHE A 95 2.67 -10.92 -9.95
CA PHE A 95 2.62 -9.56 -9.44
C PHE A 95 3.84 -8.74 -9.88
N ILE A 96 5.06 -9.22 -9.62
CA ILE A 96 6.30 -8.49 -9.96
C ILE A 96 6.57 -8.42 -11.47
N ALA A 97 5.86 -9.19 -12.29
CA ALA A 97 5.97 -9.14 -13.74
C ALA A 97 5.30 -7.90 -14.34
N TYR A 98 4.54 -7.11 -13.58
CA TYR A 98 3.94 -5.85 -14.03
C TYR A 98 4.82 -4.64 -13.73
N GLY A 99 4.74 -3.63 -14.60
CA GLY A 99 5.46 -2.36 -14.44
C GLY A 99 6.95 -2.47 -14.80
N PRO A 100 7.76 -1.45 -14.44
CA PRO A 100 9.19 -1.46 -14.64
C PRO A 100 9.84 -2.70 -14.01
N GLN A 101 10.80 -3.31 -14.70
CA GLN A 101 11.46 -4.52 -14.24
C GLN A 101 12.81 -4.20 -13.58
N ARG A 102 13.13 -4.91 -12.49
CA ARG A 102 14.38 -4.72 -11.72
C ARG A 102 15.65 -5.05 -12.50
N VAL A 103 15.54 -6.01 -13.42
CA VAL A 103 16.64 -6.41 -14.30
C VAL A 103 16.45 -5.71 -15.64
N GLY A 104 17.44 -4.90 -16.03
CA GLY A 104 17.42 -4.16 -17.30
C GLY A 104 17.25 -5.09 -18.51
N GLY A 105 16.55 -4.60 -19.54
CA GLY A 105 16.34 -5.31 -20.80
C GLY A 105 15.10 -6.23 -20.87
N LYS A 106 14.22 -6.19 -19.86
CA LYS A 106 12.91 -6.83 -19.92
C LYS A 106 11.81 -5.79 -19.78
N ASP A 107 10.93 -5.72 -20.77
CA ASP A 107 9.67 -4.99 -20.63
C ASP A 107 8.72 -5.82 -19.75
N GLY A 108 8.23 -5.21 -18.66
CA GLY A 108 7.21 -5.82 -17.82
C GLY A 108 5.83 -5.73 -18.49
N LYS A 109 4.87 -6.47 -17.94
CA LYS A 109 3.47 -6.34 -18.32
C LYS A 109 2.99 -4.92 -18.01
N VAL A 110 2.22 -4.36 -18.94
CA VAL A 110 1.70 -3.01 -18.83
C VAL A 110 0.71 -2.92 -17.66
N LEU A 111 0.91 -1.92 -16.79
CA LEU A 111 -0.07 -1.56 -15.77
C LEU A 111 -1.20 -0.75 -16.39
N VAL A 112 -2.44 -1.10 -16.06
CA VAL A 112 -3.64 -0.40 -16.51
C VAL A 112 -4.49 0.00 -15.32
N ARG A 113 -5.29 1.06 -15.50
CA ARG A 113 -6.23 1.57 -14.49
C ARG A 113 -7.59 1.80 -15.13
N LYS A 114 -8.64 1.48 -14.38
CA LYS A 114 -10.02 1.82 -14.74
C LYS A 114 -10.32 3.26 -14.34
N THR A 115 -10.73 4.08 -15.30
CA THR A 115 -11.13 5.47 -15.09
C THR A 115 -12.57 5.56 -14.55
N LYS A 116 -12.98 6.75 -14.11
CA LYS A 116 -14.34 6.98 -13.58
C LYS A 116 -15.45 6.69 -14.60
N ASP A 117 -15.17 6.90 -15.89
CA ASP A 117 -16.05 6.57 -17.01
C ASP A 117 -15.96 5.09 -17.45
N GLY A 118 -15.24 4.26 -16.68
CA GLY A 118 -15.17 2.82 -16.87
C GLY A 118 -14.18 2.34 -17.93
N LYS A 119 -13.43 3.25 -18.58
CA LYS A 119 -12.41 2.90 -19.57
C LYS A 119 -11.16 2.35 -18.88
N ILE A 120 -10.51 1.40 -19.54
CA ILE A 120 -9.20 0.89 -19.15
C ILE A 120 -8.16 1.70 -19.91
N VAL A 121 -7.26 2.35 -19.18
CA VAL A 121 -6.16 3.13 -19.77
C VAL A 121 -4.83 2.65 -19.19
N GLN A 122 -3.75 2.81 -19.96
CA GLN A 122 -2.42 2.56 -19.46
C GLN A 122 -2.09 3.52 -18.31
N TRP A 123 -1.50 2.98 -17.26
CA TRP A 123 -1.08 3.76 -16.10
C TRP A 123 0.31 4.35 -16.32
N GLU A 124 0.38 5.32 -17.22
CA GLU A 124 1.61 6.06 -17.54
C GLU A 124 1.84 7.22 -16.57
N VAL A 125 3.07 7.33 -16.10
CA VAL A 125 3.60 8.40 -15.25
C VAL A 125 5.01 8.77 -15.72
N GLU A 126 5.52 9.93 -15.31
CA GLU A 126 6.84 10.40 -15.71
C GLU A 126 7.97 9.58 -15.07
N GLN A 127 7.80 9.16 -13.81
CA GLN A 127 8.72 8.29 -13.08
C GLN A 127 7.96 7.14 -12.43
N ASP A 128 8.49 5.93 -12.62
CA ASP A 128 7.91 4.68 -12.15
C ASP A 128 9.04 3.77 -11.66
N ASP A 129 8.75 2.97 -10.64
CA ASP A 129 9.62 1.96 -10.04
C ASP A 129 8.93 0.59 -10.09
N PRO A 130 9.70 -0.51 -9.99
CA PRO A 130 9.12 -1.84 -9.90
C PRO A 130 8.12 -1.92 -8.75
N LEU A 131 7.04 -2.69 -8.94
CA LEU A 131 6.10 -2.97 -7.86
C LEU A 131 6.86 -3.53 -6.64
N CYS A 132 6.46 -3.08 -5.46
CA CYS A 132 7.09 -3.44 -4.20
C CYS A 132 6.17 -4.31 -3.33
N THR A 133 6.79 -5.19 -2.54
CA THR A 133 6.09 -5.89 -1.46
C THR A 133 6.07 -5.04 -0.19
N LEU A 134 5.27 -5.44 0.79
CA LEU A 134 5.27 -4.81 2.11
C LEU A 134 6.64 -4.89 2.80
N GLU A 135 7.33 -6.03 2.69
CA GLU A 135 8.68 -6.22 3.21
C GLU A 135 9.67 -5.23 2.59
N GLU A 136 9.62 -5.06 1.27
CA GLU A 136 10.51 -4.14 0.57
C GLU A 136 10.24 -2.68 0.93
N ALA A 137 8.97 -2.29 1.07
CA ALA A 137 8.63 -0.94 1.50
C ALA A 137 9.21 -0.67 2.89
N PHE A 138 9.04 -1.59 3.83
CA PHE A 138 9.61 -1.41 5.17
C PHE A 138 11.15 -1.35 5.20
N LEU A 139 11.83 -2.02 4.27
CA LEU A 139 13.29 -2.00 4.17
C LEU A 139 13.84 -0.74 3.47
N ASN A 140 13.10 -0.18 2.51
CA ASN A 140 13.63 0.82 1.57
C ASN A 140 12.94 2.19 1.64
N VAL A 141 11.87 2.33 2.43
CA VAL A 141 11.26 3.63 2.71
C VAL A 141 12.06 4.37 3.77
N GLU A 142 12.13 5.70 3.65
CA GLU A 142 12.79 6.59 4.60
C GLU A 142 12.37 6.27 6.05
N PRO A 143 13.32 5.92 6.95
CA PRO A 143 13.02 5.50 8.33
C PRO A 143 12.33 6.57 9.19
N SER A 144 12.29 7.82 8.73
CA SER A 144 11.56 8.91 9.39
C SER A 144 10.05 8.81 9.23
N LEU A 145 9.56 8.05 8.25
CA LEU A 145 8.14 7.89 7.95
C LEU A 145 7.54 6.69 8.68
N GLY A 146 6.36 6.88 9.27
CA GLY A 146 5.50 5.79 9.69
C GLY A 146 4.66 5.23 8.52
N PHE A 147 4.09 4.05 8.72
CA PHE A 147 3.15 3.43 7.77
C PHE A 147 1.72 3.47 8.30
N ASN A 148 0.80 3.95 7.47
CA ASN A 148 -0.63 3.69 7.55
C ASN A 148 -0.98 2.63 6.49
N ILE A 149 -1.31 1.41 6.90
CA ILE A 149 -1.51 0.29 5.98
C ILE A 149 -3.01 0.09 5.74
N GLU A 150 -3.46 0.22 4.49
CA GLU A 150 -4.85 0.03 4.11
C GLU A 150 -5.09 -1.39 3.56
N LEU A 151 -6.17 -2.03 4.03
CA LEU A 151 -6.61 -3.36 3.59
C LEU A 151 -7.97 -3.25 2.89
N LYS A 152 -8.06 -3.84 1.71
CA LYS A 152 -9.24 -3.74 0.83
C LYS A 152 -9.92 -5.09 0.70
N PHE A 153 -11.08 -5.18 1.34
CA PHE A 153 -11.98 -6.33 1.28
C PHE A 153 -13.07 -6.11 0.22
N ASP A 154 -13.67 -7.18 -0.27
CA ASP A 154 -14.80 -7.11 -1.20
C ASP A 154 -16.10 -6.82 -0.44
N ASP A 155 -16.77 -5.73 -0.79
CA ASP A 155 -18.04 -5.33 -0.17
C ASP A 155 -19.17 -6.35 -0.38
N HIS A 156 -19.04 -7.25 -1.36
CA HIS A 156 -20.02 -8.29 -1.65
C HIS A 156 -19.72 -9.62 -0.95
N ASN A 157 -18.60 -9.71 -0.22
CA ASN A 157 -18.22 -10.91 0.52
C ASN A 157 -18.34 -10.68 2.03
N VAL A 158 -18.80 -11.70 2.75
CA VAL A 158 -18.76 -11.73 4.21
C VAL A 158 -17.53 -12.50 4.63
N TYR A 159 -16.60 -11.82 5.31
CA TYR A 159 -15.37 -12.40 5.82
C TYR A 159 -15.56 -12.86 7.27
N ASP A 160 -15.25 -14.12 7.56
CA ASP A 160 -15.23 -14.63 8.92
C ASP A 160 -13.99 -14.12 9.70
N GLN A 161 -14.03 -14.30 11.01
CA GLN A 161 -12.98 -13.82 11.92
C GLN A 161 -11.63 -14.51 11.69
N ASP A 162 -11.63 -15.77 11.30
CA ASP A 162 -10.40 -16.53 11.06
C ASP A 162 -9.69 -16.06 9.79
N HIS A 163 -10.45 -15.75 8.74
CA HIS A 163 -9.96 -15.14 7.53
C HIS A 163 -9.32 -13.77 7.82
N LEU A 164 -10.04 -12.87 8.50
CA LEU A 164 -9.53 -11.55 8.86
C LEU A 164 -8.26 -11.66 9.71
N ALA A 165 -8.25 -12.56 10.68
CA ALA A 165 -7.07 -12.83 11.50
C ALA A 165 -5.91 -13.38 10.67
N HIS A 166 -6.17 -14.24 9.69
CA HIS A 166 -5.14 -14.78 8.81
C HIS A 166 -4.45 -13.68 8.01
N VAL A 167 -5.24 -12.78 7.39
CA VAL A 167 -4.73 -11.62 6.64
C VAL A 167 -3.89 -10.72 7.54
N LEU A 168 -4.40 -10.35 8.71
CA LEU A 168 -3.67 -9.52 9.67
C LEU A 168 -2.39 -10.20 10.17
N LYS A 169 -2.42 -11.51 10.46
CA LYS A 169 -1.22 -12.27 10.83
C LYS A 169 -0.17 -12.27 9.74
N ALA A 170 -0.55 -12.34 8.47
CA ALA A 170 0.40 -12.30 7.37
C ALA A 170 1.17 -10.97 7.34
N ILE A 171 0.45 -9.85 7.51
CA ILE A 171 1.03 -8.50 7.57
C ILE A 171 1.94 -8.35 8.78
N LEU A 172 1.46 -8.73 9.97
CA LEU A 172 2.20 -8.62 11.22
C LEU A 172 3.42 -9.55 11.31
N LYS A 173 3.48 -10.59 10.46
CA LYS A 173 4.62 -11.50 10.35
C LYS A 173 5.71 -11.00 9.41
N VAL A 174 5.47 -9.93 8.66
CA VAL A 174 6.54 -9.27 7.91
C VAL A 174 7.51 -8.70 8.94
N LYS A 175 8.64 -9.38 9.14
CA LYS A 175 9.67 -9.04 10.12
C LYS A 175 10.87 -8.41 9.41
N PHE A 176 11.56 -7.53 10.13
CA PHE A 176 12.92 -7.04 9.81
C PHE A 176 13.91 -7.70 10.75
#